data_AF-A0A537KGL1-F1
#
_entry.id   AF-A0A537KGL1-F1
#
_cell.length_a   1.000
_cell.length_b   1.000
_cell.length_c   1.000
_cell.angle_alpha   90.00
_cell.angle_beta   90.00
_cell.angle_gamma   90.00
#
_symmetry.space_group_name_H-M   'P 1'
#
loop_
_entity.id
_entity.type
_entity.pdbx_description
1 polymer ?
#
loop_
_entity_poly.entity_id
_entity_poly.type
_entity_poly.pdbx_seq_one_letter_code
_entity_poly.pdbx_strand_id
1 'polypeptide(L)'
;MEVHAHTHTARKKWTHYLWEFLMLFLAVFCGFLAEYQLEHVIEHQREQKYVESLIQDLKTDTTHLESYINLRREKRSMMDSLVLLLSTDKHKQFGNETYFFARHVFFGQPFVSTDGTMQQLKNAGNLRLIKNENIINEILAYDAAVKELREWDESDTRIKPPFAK
;
A
#
# COMPACT_ATOMS: atom_id res chain seq x y z
N MET A 1 -28.38 -43.83 -68.53
CA MET A 1 -27.04 -43.25 -68.26
C MET A 1 -27.30 -41.91 -67.60
N GLU A 2 -27.26 -41.88 -66.27
CA GLU A 2 -27.55 -40.67 -65.49
C GLU A 2 -26.32 -39.78 -65.55
N VAL A 3 -26.47 -38.64 -66.22
CA VAL A 3 -25.37 -37.68 -66.40
C VAL A 3 -25.43 -36.73 -65.21
N HIS A 4 -24.56 -36.95 -64.22
CA HIS A 4 -24.39 -36.03 -63.11
C HIS A 4 -23.90 -34.68 -63.65
N ALA A 5 -24.79 -33.67 -63.62
CA ALA A 5 -24.41 -32.29 -63.84
C ALA A 5 -23.58 -31.84 -62.63
N HIS A 6 -22.25 -31.90 -62.75
CA HIS A 6 -21.37 -31.20 -61.84
C HIS A 6 -21.59 -29.69 -62.06
N THR A 7 -22.35 -29.08 -61.15
CA THR A 7 -22.50 -27.64 -61.06
C THR A 7 -21.12 -27.02 -60.88
N HIS A 8 -20.61 -26.41 -61.95
CA HIS A 8 -19.39 -25.64 -61.90
C HIS A 8 -19.53 -24.55 -60.84
N THR A 9 -18.82 -24.70 -59.73
CA THR A 9 -18.61 -23.61 -58.79
C THR A 9 -17.93 -22.47 -59.55
N ALA A 10 -18.60 -21.32 -59.64
CA ALA A 10 -18.04 -20.14 -60.28
C ALA A 10 -16.69 -19.82 -59.61
N ARG A 11 -15.60 -19.77 -60.39
CA ARG A 11 -14.27 -19.40 -59.88
C ARG A 11 -14.38 -18.06 -59.16
N LYS A 12 -14.13 -18.06 -57.84
CA LYS A 12 -14.12 -16.84 -57.03
C LYS A 12 -13.08 -15.89 -57.60
N LYS A 13 -13.51 -14.66 -57.93
CA LYS A 13 -12.61 -13.58 -58.34
C LYS A 13 -11.70 -13.24 -57.16
N TRP A 14 -10.46 -12.82 -57.42
CA TRP A 14 -9.50 -12.45 -56.39
C TRP A 14 -10.05 -11.43 -55.36
N THR A 15 -10.94 -10.54 -55.81
CA THR A 15 -11.67 -9.60 -54.95
C THR A 15 -12.48 -10.28 -53.85
N HIS A 16 -13.02 -11.47 -54.08
CA HIS A 16 -13.75 -12.23 -53.07
C HIS A 16 -12.83 -12.71 -51.94
N TYR A 17 -11.62 -13.18 -52.26
CA TYR A 17 -10.64 -13.57 -51.26
C TYR A 17 -10.13 -12.37 -50.46
N LEU A 18 -9.98 -11.20 -51.11
CA LEU A 18 -9.63 -9.96 -50.41
C LEU A 18 -10.72 -9.55 -49.40
N TRP A 19 -12.00 -9.62 -49.79
CA TRP A 19 -13.12 -9.31 -48.89
C TRP A 19 -13.26 -10.34 -47.76
N GLU A 20 -13.03 -11.63 -48.02
CA GLU A 20 -12.98 -12.66 -46.97
C GLU A 20 -11.85 -12.41 -45.98
N PHE A 21 -10.64 -12.09 -46.47
CA PHE A 21 -9.53 -11.70 -45.63
C PHE A 21 -9.87 -10.47 -44.80
N LEU A 22 -10.41 -9.42 -45.42
CA LEU A 22 -10.72 -8.16 -44.76
C LEU A 22 -11.82 -8.33 -43.70
N MET A 23 -12.81 -9.20 -43.95
CA MET A 23 -13.83 -9.57 -42.96
C MET A 23 -13.21 -10.27 -41.74
N LEU A 24 -12.38 -11.30 -41.95
CA LEU A 24 -11.73 -12.04 -40.86
C LEU A 24 -10.71 -11.17 -40.10
N PHE A 25 -9.93 -10.37 -40.83
CA PHE A 25 -8.98 -9.43 -40.28
C PHE A 25 -9.67 -8.39 -39.41
N LEU A 26 -10.73 -7.74 -39.93
CA LEU A 26 -11.49 -6.75 -39.16
C LEU A 26 -12.15 -7.37 -37.93
N ALA A 27 -12.67 -8.60 -38.02
CA ALA A 27 -13.26 -9.26 -36.86
C ALA A 27 -12.26 -9.42 -35.71
N VAL A 28 -11.05 -9.91 -36.01
CA VAL A 28 -9.98 -10.07 -35.00
C VAL A 28 -9.43 -8.70 -34.55
N PHE A 29 -9.21 -7.77 -35.48
CA PHE A 29 -8.68 -6.45 -35.20
C PHE A 29 -9.62 -5.62 -34.31
N CYS A 30 -10.93 -5.63 -34.58
CA CYS A 30 -11.92 -4.97 -33.75
C CYS A 30 -12.02 -5.62 -32.37
N GLY A 31 -11.90 -6.95 -32.27
CA GLY A 31 -11.83 -7.64 -30.98
C GLY A 31 -10.65 -7.14 -30.12
N PHE A 32 -9.47 -7.06 -30.72
CA PHE A 32 -8.27 -6.52 -30.06
C PHE A 32 -8.44 -5.05 -29.65
N LEU A 33 -9.00 -4.20 -30.52
CA LEU A 33 -9.27 -2.79 -30.18
C LEU A 33 -10.28 -2.65 -29.03
N ALA A 34 -11.31 -3.50 -29.00
CA ALA A 34 -12.30 -3.49 -27.94
C ALA A 34 -11.66 -3.90 -26.60
N GLU A 35 -10.80 -4.91 -26.58
CA GLU A 35 -10.05 -5.32 -25.39
C GLU A 35 -9.10 -4.21 -24.91
N TYR A 36 -8.34 -3.60 -25.81
CA TYR A 36 -7.44 -2.47 -25.48
C TYR A 36 -8.20 -1.30 -24.83
N GLN A 37 -9.35 -0.92 -25.40
CA GLN A 37 -10.16 0.17 -24.85
C GLN A 37 -10.77 -0.21 -23.50
N LEU A 38 -11.27 -1.44 -23.35
CA LEU A 38 -11.86 -1.94 -22.10
C LEU A 38 -10.82 -1.98 -20.98
N GLU A 39 -9.61 -2.47 -21.27
CA GLU A 39 -8.51 -2.52 -20.31
C GLU A 39 -8.17 -1.12 -19.80
N HIS A 40 -8.05 -0.13 -20.69
CA HIS A 40 -7.75 1.24 -20.27
C HIS A 40 -8.82 1.82 -19.32
N VAL A 41 -10.11 1.54 -19.58
CA VAL A 41 -11.21 1.97 -18.71
C VAL A 41 -11.12 1.28 -17.34
N ILE A 42 -10.89 -0.03 -17.32
CA ILE A 42 -10.79 -0.80 -16.07
C ILE A 42 -9.58 -0.35 -15.24
N GLU A 43 -8.42 -0.13 -15.87
CA GLU A 43 -7.22 0.33 -15.18
C GLU A 43 -7.44 1.69 -14.52
N HIS A 44 -8.09 2.63 -15.21
CA HIS A 44 -8.40 3.93 -14.63
C HIS A 44 -9.37 3.83 -13.44
N GLN A 45 -10.39 2.97 -13.53
CA GLN A 45 -11.30 2.72 -12.41
C GLN A 45 -10.58 2.08 -11.21
N ARG A 46 -9.60 1.21 -11.45
CA ARG A 46 -8.77 0.61 -10.39
C ARG A 46 -7.85 1.65 -9.75
N GLU A 47 -7.20 2.49 -10.56
CA GLU A 47 -6.39 3.61 -10.09
C GLU A 47 -7.18 4.47 -9.10
N GLN A 48 -8.39 4.91 -9.48
CA GLN A 48 -9.27 5.71 -8.62
C GLN A 48 -9.56 5.01 -7.29
N LYS A 49 -9.97 3.74 -7.32
CA LYS A 49 -10.29 2.96 -6.10
C LYS A 49 -9.09 2.79 -5.17
N TYR A 50 -7.89 2.59 -5.72
CA TYR A 50 -6.68 2.47 -4.92
C TYR A 50 -6.30 3.81 -4.28
N VAL A 51 -6.40 4.91 -5.04
CA VAL A 51 -6.10 6.25 -4.51
C VAL A 51 -7.09 6.64 -3.41
N GLU A 52 -8.39 6.38 -3.60
CA GLU A 52 -9.41 6.63 -2.58
C GLU A 52 -9.15 5.83 -1.29
N SER A 53 -8.87 4.53 -1.43
CA SER A 53 -8.54 3.67 -0.28
C SER A 53 -7.27 4.15 0.43
N LEU A 54 -6.23 4.53 -0.32
CA LEU A 54 -4.98 5.02 0.25
C LEU A 54 -5.17 6.33 1.01
N ILE A 55 -5.98 7.26 0.48
CA ILE A 55 -6.33 8.49 1.18
C ILE A 55 -7.04 8.18 2.51
N GLN A 56 -7.91 7.17 2.53
CA GLN A 56 -8.61 6.77 3.75
C GLN A 56 -7.66 6.14 4.78
N ASP A 57 -6.71 5.31 4.32
CA ASP A 57 -5.65 4.74 5.16
C ASP A 57 -4.78 5.86 5.75
N LEU A 58 -4.35 6.83 4.94
CA LEU A 58 -3.55 7.97 5.39
C LEU A 58 -4.26 8.86 6.42
N LYS A 59 -5.57 9.06 6.30
CA LYS A 59 -6.36 9.79 7.31
C LYS A 59 -6.37 9.06 8.65
N THR A 60 -6.54 7.74 8.60
CA THR A 60 -6.53 6.88 9.78
C THR A 60 -5.16 6.92 10.45
N ASP A 61 -4.09 6.80 9.64
CA ASP A 61 -2.71 6.83 10.11
C ASP A 61 -2.32 8.19 10.69
N THR A 62 -2.81 9.29 10.11
CA THR A 62 -2.60 10.64 10.66
C THR A 62 -3.20 10.75 12.07
N THR A 63 -4.42 10.25 12.28
CA THR A 63 -5.08 10.27 13.59
C THR A 63 -4.35 9.39 14.61
N HIS A 64 -3.89 8.22 14.18
CA HIS A 64 -3.10 7.32 15.03
C HIS A 64 -1.73 7.93 15.37
N LEU A 65 -1.08 8.62 14.42
CA LEU A 65 0.19 9.30 14.63
C LEU A 65 0.07 10.43 15.65
N GLU A 66 -1.02 11.19 15.65
CA GLU A 66 -1.24 12.23 16.68
C GLU A 66 -1.28 11.62 18.08
N SER A 67 -2.01 10.52 18.25
CA SER A 67 -2.08 9.80 19.52
C SER A 67 -0.72 9.21 19.92
N TYR A 68 0.00 8.62 18.97
CA TYR A 68 1.34 8.09 19.15
C TYR A 68 2.34 9.18 19.58
N ILE A 69 2.33 10.35 18.93
CA ILE A 69 3.19 11.49 19.27
C ILE A 69 2.92 11.96 20.70
N ASN A 70 1.66 12.03 21.12
CA ASN A 70 1.31 12.43 22.49
C ASN A 70 1.85 11.41 23.51
N LEU A 71 1.66 10.11 23.28
CA LEU A 71 2.23 9.06 24.13
C LEU A 71 3.77 9.15 24.21
N ARG A 72 4.44 9.45 23.08
CA ARG A 72 5.89 9.64 23.04
C ARG A 72 6.35 10.89 23.80
N ARG A 73 5.58 11.98 23.78
CA ARG A 73 5.85 13.19 24.57
C ARG A 73 5.69 12.93 26.07
N GLU A 74 4.65 12.21 26.48
CA GLU A 74 4.45 11.80 27.88
C GLU A 74 5.59 10.90 28.35
N LYS A 75 5.97 9.90 27.55
CA LYS A 75 7.12 9.04 27.80
C LYS A 75 8.39 9.85 28.00
N ARG A 76 8.67 10.82 27.12
CA ARG A 76 9.82 11.71 27.25
C ARG A 76 9.81 12.51 28.55
N SER A 77 8.67 13.08 28.94
CA SER A 77 8.54 13.82 30.21
C SER A 77 8.82 12.93 31.43
N MET A 78 8.34 11.69 31.42
CA MET A 78 8.66 10.71 32.47
C MET A 78 10.15 10.34 32.50
N MET A 79 10.77 10.19 31.33
CA MET A 79 12.22 9.95 31.23
C MET A 79 13.03 11.10 31.80
N ASP A 80 12.70 12.34 31.43
CA ASP A 80 13.38 13.54 31.91
C ASP A 80 13.25 13.66 33.44
N SER A 81 12.05 13.38 33.97
CA SER A 81 11.77 13.37 35.42
C SER A 81 12.57 12.28 36.15
N LEU A 82 12.64 11.07 35.59
CA LEU A 82 13.42 9.97 36.16
C LEU A 82 14.92 10.29 36.18
N VAL A 83 15.46 10.80 35.07
CA VAL A 83 16.88 11.22 34.98
C VAL A 83 17.19 12.30 36.00
N LEU A 84 16.30 13.28 36.19
CA LEU A 84 16.47 14.32 37.19
C LEU A 84 16.52 13.75 38.62
N LEU A 85 15.60 12.85 38.98
CA LEU A 85 15.56 12.24 40.32
C LEU A 85 16.80 11.38 40.60
N LEU A 86 17.29 10.65 39.60
CA LEU A 86 18.47 9.80 39.72
C LEU A 86 19.77 10.64 39.78
N SER A 87 19.89 11.65 38.93
CA SER A 87 21.10 12.50 38.85
C SER A 87 21.28 13.43 40.06
N THR A 88 20.20 13.79 40.74
CA THR A 88 20.24 14.65 41.94
C THR A 88 20.24 13.87 43.26
N ASP A 89 20.35 12.53 43.21
CA ASP A 89 20.26 11.62 44.36
C ASP A 89 18.94 11.75 45.18
N LYS A 90 17.91 12.40 44.60
CA LYS A 90 16.60 12.61 45.23
C LYS A 90 15.68 11.39 45.12
N HIS A 91 16.09 10.36 44.39
CA HIS A 91 15.29 9.16 44.15
C HIS A 91 14.83 8.43 45.44
N LYS A 92 15.61 8.49 46.53
CA LYS A 92 15.20 7.91 47.83
C LYS A 92 14.10 8.72 48.52
N GLN A 93 14.14 10.05 48.37
CA GLN A 93 13.13 10.96 48.92
C GLN A 93 11.81 10.83 48.14
N PHE A 94 11.89 10.66 46.82
CA PHE A 94 10.75 10.51 45.91
C PHE A 94 10.68 9.08 45.36
N GLY A 95 10.69 8.09 46.27
CA GLY A 95 10.77 6.68 45.91
C GLY A 95 9.58 6.19 45.08
N ASN A 96 8.37 6.67 45.40
CA ASN A 96 7.14 6.29 44.69
C ASN A 96 7.14 6.82 43.26
N GLU A 97 7.50 8.10 43.07
CA GLU A 97 7.59 8.74 41.77
C GLU A 97 8.71 8.13 40.93
N THR A 98 9.87 7.87 41.55
CA THR A 98 10.99 7.18 40.90
C THR A 98 10.54 5.80 40.39
N TYR A 99 9.87 5.02 41.24
CA TYR A 99 9.35 3.70 40.86
C TYR A 99 8.30 3.82 39.74
N PHE A 100 7.37 4.77 39.86
CA PHE A 100 6.36 5.02 38.86
C PHE A 100 6.99 5.33 37.50
N PHE A 101 7.91 6.30 37.42
CA PHE A 101 8.57 6.66 36.17
C PHE A 101 9.40 5.49 35.64
N ALA A 102 10.21 4.83 36.47
CA ALA A 102 11.03 3.69 36.06
C ALA A 102 10.19 2.55 35.48
N ARG A 103 8.98 2.31 35.98
CA ARG A 103 8.08 1.26 35.48
C ARG A 103 7.38 1.64 34.18
N HIS A 104 7.02 2.92 34.01
CA HIS A 104 6.21 3.40 32.88
C HIS A 104 7.03 3.89 31.70
N VAL A 105 8.28 4.31 31.92
CA VAL A 105 9.21 4.71 30.85
C VAL A 105 9.48 3.58 29.85
N PHE A 106 9.37 2.31 30.25
CA PHE A 106 9.50 1.18 29.34
C PHE A 106 8.15 0.69 28.77
N PHE A 107 7.04 1.32 29.15
CA PHE A 107 5.73 0.98 28.61
C PHE A 107 5.38 1.91 27.45
N GLY A 108 4.94 1.33 26.34
CA GLY A 108 4.68 2.04 25.11
C GLY A 108 4.18 1.05 24.07
N GLN A 109 3.10 1.42 23.39
CA GLN A 109 2.56 0.69 22.26
C GLN A 109 3.25 1.20 20.98
N PRO A 110 3.61 0.30 20.05
CA PRO A 110 4.16 0.71 18.76
C PRO A 110 3.10 1.44 17.94
N PHE A 111 3.55 2.25 16.98
CA PHE A 111 2.68 2.75 15.92
C PHE A 111 2.32 1.59 14.98
N VAL A 112 1.04 1.50 14.62
CA VAL A 112 0.51 0.52 13.67
C VAL A 112 -0.16 1.27 12.53
N SER A 113 0.45 1.22 11.35
CA SER A 113 -0.08 1.81 10.13
C SER A 113 -1.18 0.94 9.52
N THR A 114 -2.09 1.58 8.80
CA THR A 114 -3.09 0.95 7.95
C THR A 114 -2.44 0.62 6.60
N ASP A 115 -1.96 -0.61 6.44
CA ASP A 115 -1.10 -0.99 5.30
C ASP A 115 -1.82 -1.79 4.21
N GLY A 116 -3.13 -2.01 4.34
CA GLY A 116 -3.91 -2.84 3.41
C GLY A 116 -3.82 -2.37 1.96
N THR A 117 -4.04 -1.07 1.70
CA THR A 117 -3.95 -0.53 0.34
C THR A 117 -2.51 -0.53 -0.17
N MET A 118 -1.55 -0.20 0.69
CA MET A 118 -0.12 -0.21 0.35
C MET A 118 0.34 -1.61 -0.09
N GLN A 119 -0.05 -2.65 0.65
CA GLN A 119 0.24 -4.04 0.31
C GLN A 119 -0.38 -4.43 -1.03
N GLN A 120 -1.63 -4.04 -1.30
CA GLN A 120 -2.27 -4.31 -2.59
C GLN A 120 -1.59 -3.59 -3.76
N LEU A 121 -1.14 -2.35 -3.55
CA LEU A 121 -0.40 -1.58 -4.54
C LEU A 121 0.94 -2.24 -4.89
N LYS A 122 1.70 -2.68 -3.88
CA LYS A 122 3.03 -3.27 -4.04
C LYS A 122 2.97 -4.71 -4.56
N ASN A 123 2.20 -5.58 -3.90
CA ASN A 123 2.25 -7.02 -4.14
C ASN A 123 1.62 -7.43 -5.48
N ALA A 124 0.65 -6.67 -5.98
CA ALA A 124 0.00 -6.93 -7.27
C ALA A 124 0.56 -6.08 -8.42
N GLY A 125 1.65 -5.33 -8.21
CA GLY A 125 2.27 -4.48 -9.23
C GLY A 125 1.37 -3.32 -9.71
N ASN A 126 0.41 -2.91 -8.87
CA ASN A 126 -0.60 -1.90 -9.21
C ASN A 126 -0.09 -0.47 -9.10
N LEU A 127 1.12 -0.23 -8.58
CA LEU A 127 1.75 1.09 -8.63
C LEU A 127 1.84 1.65 -10.06
N ARG A 128 1.95 0.78 -11.08
CA ARG A 128 1.94 1.18 -12.50
C ARG A 128 0.64 1.84 -12.96
N LEU A 129 -0.46 1.65 -12.22
CA LEU A 129 -1.74 2.26 -12.52
C LEU A 129 -1.71 3.77 -12.25
N ILE A 130 -0.88 4.20 -11.29
CA ILE A 130 -0.70 5.62 -10.95
C ILE A 130 0.29 6.20 -11.95
N LYS A 131 -0.15 7.12 -12.81
CA LYS A 131 0.72 7.64 -13.89
C LYS A 131 1.74 8.67 -13.42
N ASN A 132 1.48 9.36 -12.31
CA ASN A 132 2.34 10.43 -11.83
C ASN A 132 3.48 9.86 -10.97
N GLU A 133 4.70 9.87 -11.52
CA GLU A 133 5.89 9.36 -10.83
C GLU A 133 6.18 10.07 -9.50
N ASN A 134 5.87 11.36 -9.39
CA ASN A 134 6.07 12.09 -8.13
C ASN A 134 5.17 11.53 -7.03
N ILE A 135 3.91 11.20 -7.35
CA ILE A 135 2.98 10.58 -6.41
C ILE A 135 3.48 9.20 -6.00
N ILE A 136 3.97 8.39 -6.96
CA ILE A 136 4.57 7.08 -6.65
C ILE A 136 5.73 7.25 -5.66
N ASN A 137 6.63 8.21 -5.91
CA ASN A 137 7.77 8.46 -5.05
C ASN A 137 7.36 8.87 -3.63
N GLU A 138 6.33 9.71 -3.49
CA GLU A 138 5.78 10.10 -2.18
C GLU A 138 5.15 8.91 -1.44
N ILE A 139 4.40 8.05 -2.16
CA ILE A 139 3.83 6.81 -1.61
C ILE A 139 4.94 5.87 -1.11
N LEU A 140 6.00 5.69 -1.88
CA LEU A 140 7.13 4.86 -1.50
C LEU A 140 7.95 5.45 -0.34
N ALA A 141 8.10 6.78 -0.31
CA ALA A 141 8.74 7.46 0.81
C ALA A 141 7.95 7.29 2.12
N TYR A 142 6.61 7.34 2.04
CA TYR A 142 5.73 7.04 3.17
C TYR A 142 5.93 5.60 3.67
N ASP A 143 5.89 4.60 2.79
CA ASP A 143 6.11 3.18 3.14
C ASP A 143 7.48 2.96 3.81
N ALA A 144 8.53 3.62 3.30
CA ALA A 144 9.86 3.57 3.90
C ALA A 144 9.89 4.17 5.31
N ALA A 145 9.26 5.33 5.51
CA ALA A 145 9.21 6.00 6.82
C ALA A 145 8.44 5.16 7.86
N VAL A 146 7.33 4.53 7.45
CA VAL A 146 6.57 3.61 8.33
C VAL A 146 7.43 2.42 8.74
N LYS A 147 8.20 1.85 7.81
CA LYS A 147 9.10 0.73 8.10
C LYS A 147 10.19 1.13 9.09
N GLU A 148 10.81 2.30 8.90
CA GLU A 148 11.83 2.84 9.81
C GLU A 148 11.25 3.04 11.22
N LEU A 149 10.06 3.63 11.32
CA LEU A 149 9.38 3.84 12.61
C LEU A 149 9.09 2.51 13.32
N ARG A 150 8.66 1.49 12.58
CA ARG A 150 8.42 0.15 13.14
C ARG A 150 9.70 -0.49 13.66
N GLU A 151 10.81 -0.40 12.92
CA GLU A 151 12.11 -0.92 13.36
C GLU A 151 12.58 -0.22 14.65
N TRP A 152 12.35 1.10 14.75
CA TRP A 152 12.64 1.86 15.96
C TRP A 152 11.77 1.39 17.14
N ASP A 153 10.47 1.21 16.94
CA ASP A 153 9.55 0.70 17.96
C ASP A 153 9.88 -0.71 18.45
N GLU A 154 10.29 -1.60 17.53
CA GLU A 154 10.76 -2.94 17.89
C GLU A 154 12.04 -2.88 18.72
N SER A 155 12.96 -1.97 18.38
CA SER A 155 14.20 -1.77 19.14
C SER A 155 13.92 -1.28 20.56
N ASP A 156 12.99 -0.33 20.72
CA ASP A 156 12.54 0.19 22.01
C ASP A 156 11.88 -0.92 22.85
N THR A 157 11.15 -1.82 22.20
CA THR A 157 10.48 -2.95 22.87
C THR A 157 11.46 -4.05 23.31
N ARG A 158 12.51 -4.33 22.53
CA ARG A 158 13.53 -5.33 22.89
C ARG A 158 14.33 -4.97 24.14
N ILE A 159 14.39 -3.69 24.50
CA ILE A 159 15.10 -3.20 25.71
C ILE A 159 14.26 -3.43 26.98
N LYS A 160 12.98 -3.80 26.87
CA LYS A 160 12.14 -4.11 28.05
C LYS A 160 12.70 -5.35 28.78
N PRO A 161 13.06 -5.25 30.08
CA PRO A 161 13.57 -6.41 30.81
C PRO A 161 12.47 -7.47 30.96
N PRO A 162 12.83 -8.77 31.02
CA PRO A 162 11.89 -9.90 31.07
C PRO A 162 10.98 -9.92 32.31
N PHE A 163 11.22 -9.05 33.29
CA PHE A 163 10.45 -8.94 34.53
C PHE A 163 9.11 -8.18 34.40
N ALA A 164 8.74 -7.72 33.19
CA ALA A 164 7.49 -7.00 32.93
C ALA A 164 6.42 -7.85 32.22
N LYS A 165 6.40 -9.18 32.44
CA LYS A 165 5.27 -10.05 32.09
C LYS A 165 4.31 -10.21 33.25
#